data_AF-A0A3A0VS21-F1
#
_entry.id   AF-A0A3A0VS21-F1
#
_cell.length_a   1.000
_cell.length_b   1.000
_cell.length_c   1.000
_cell.angle_alpha   90.00
_cell.angle_beta   90.00
_cell.angle_gamma   90.00
#
_symmetry.space_group_name_H-M   'P 1'
#
loop_
_entity.id
_entity.type
_entity.pdbx_description
1 polymer ?
#
loop_
_entity_poly.entity_id
_entity_poly.type
_entity_poly.pdbx_seq_one_letter_code
_entity_poly.pdbx_strand_id
1 'polypeptide(L)' 'MIWMWTVAIIILTMLTKWWTNQLLKQQAIIRAQIIVTISCIVQIIFIYFFMIELIHYLIQGLRVFYH' A
#
# COMPACT_ATOMS: atom_id res chain seq x y z
N MET A 1 -1.86 11.68 10.49
CA MET A 1 -1.22 10.35 10.38
C MET A 1 -1.80 9.53 9.23
N ILE A 2 -3.13 9.41 9.09
CA ILE A 2 -3.79 8.72 7.95
C ILE A 2 -3.33 9.20 6.56
N TRP A 3 -3.18 10.52 6.36
CA TRP A 3 -2.68 11.08 5.10
C TRP A 3 -1.28 10.59 4.73
N MET A 4 -0.42 10.35 5.74
CA MET A 4 0.94 9.84 5.54
C MET A 4 0.91 8.41 4.98
N TRP A 5 0.00 7.58 5.48
CA TRP A 5 -0.21 6.23 4.99
C TRP A 5 -0.84 6.19 3.59
N THR A 6 -1.80 7.07 3.31
CA THR A 6 -2.38 7.19 1.96
C THR A 6 -1.31 7.59 0.94
N VAL A 7 -0.47 8.57 1.28
CA VAL A 7 0.67 8.98 0.45
C VAL A 7 1.68 7.84 0.30
N ALA A 8 1.99 7.10 1.38
CA ALA A 8 2.88 5.95 1.32
C ALA A 8 2.37 4.86 0.36
N ILE A 9 1.07 4.54 0.40
CA ILE A 9 0.45 3.57 -0.51
C ILE A 9 0.57 4.06 -1.97
N ILE A 10 0.24 5.32 -2.24
CA ILE A 10 0.32 5.90 -3.59
C ILE A 10 1.75 5.86 -4.14
N ILE A 11 2.74 6.26 -3.32
CA ILE A 11 4.16 6.21 -3.70
C ILE A 11 4.57 4.77 -3.99
N LEU A 12 4.17 3.81 -3.13
CA LEU A 12 4.47 2.40 -3.34
C LEU A 12 3.90 1.92 -4.68
N THR A 13 2.63 2.24 -4.98
CA THR A 13 1.98 1.86 -6.24
C THR A 13 2.66 2.48 -7.45
N MET A 14 3.07 3.75 -7.38
CA MET A 14 3.82 4.40 -8.45
C MET A 14 5.19 3.74 -8.65
N LEU A 15 5.90 3.40 -7.57
CA LEU A 15 7.19 2.72 -7.64
C LEU A 15 7.06 1.34 -8.28
N THR A 16 6.06 0.55 -7.86
CA THR A 16 5.78 -0.77 -8.44
C THR A 16 5.49 -0.64 -9.93
N LYS A 17 4.67 0.33 -10.34
CA LYS A 17 4.33 0.58 -11.74
C LYS A 17 5.56 1.00 -12.55
N TRP A 18 6.46 1.80 -11.97
CA TRP A 18 7.68 2.22 -12.64
C TRP A 18 8.66 1.07 -12.83
N TRP A 19 8.90 0.27 -11.78
CA TRP A 19 9.78 -0.91 -11.85
C TRP A 19 9.26 -1.95 -12.84
N THR A 20 7.98 -2.28 -12.78
CA THR A 20 7.37 -3.24 -13.71
C THR A 20 7.46 -2.79 -15.15
N ASN A 21 7.30 -1.50 -15.42
CA ASN A 21 7.43 -0.95 -16.76
C ASN A 21 8.89 -1.00 -17.27
N GLN A 22 9.88 -0.82 -16.40
CA GLN A 22 11.29 -1.03 -16.76
C GLN A 22 11.62 -2.51 -17.04
N LEU A 23 11.11 -3.42 -16.21
CA LEU A 23 11.31 -4.87 -16.40
C LEU A 23 10.62 -5.40 -17.66
N LEU A 24 9.44 -4.88 -17.99
CA LEU A 24 8.74 -5.16 -19.25
C LEU A 24 9.54 -4.69 -20.46
N LYS A 25 10.20 -3.53 -20.40
CA LYS A 25 11.09 -3.03 -21.46
C LYS A 25 12.32 -3.93 -21.67
N GLN A 26 12.78 -4.65 -20.65
CA GLN A 26 13.89 -5.60 -20.76
C GLN A 26 13.45 -7.00 -21.22
N GLN A 27 12.19 -7.19 -21.65
CA GLN A 27 11.58 -8.50 -21.97
C GLN A 27 11.70 -9.54 -20.84
N ALA A 28 12.00 -9.10 -19.62
CA ALA A 28 12.16 -9.95 -18.45
C ALA A 28 10.80 -10.22 -17.79
N ILE A 29 9.83 -10.72 -18.56
CA ILE A 29 8.41 -10.87 -18.17
C ILE A 29 8.27 -11.72 -16.89
N ILE A 30 9.05 -12.79 -16.76
CA ILE A 30 9.06 -13.66 -15.57
C ILE A 30 9.56 -12.90 -14.33
N ARG A 31 10.62 -12.10 -14.46
CA ARG A 31 11.14 -11.28 -13.35
C ARG A 31 10.18 -10.15 -12.98
N ALA A 32 9.52 -9.57 -13.97
CA ALA A 32 8.47 -8.56 -13.76
C ALA A 32 7.32 -9.14 -12.93
N GLN A 33 6.83 -10.33 -13.28
CA GLN A 33 5.75 -11.00 -12.54
C GLN A 33 6.13 -11.30 -11.09
N ILE A 34 7.35 -11.80 -10.83
CA ILE A 34 7.82 -12.05 -9.47
C ILE A 34 7.83 -10.75 -8.65
N ILE A 35 8.31 -9.65 -9.23
CA ILE A 35 8.39 -8.34 -8.56
C ILE A 35 7.00 -7.76 -8.33
N VAL A 36 6.05 -7.92 -9.25
CA VAL A 36 4.64 -7.55 -9.05
C VAL A 36 4.06 -8.32 -7.87
N THR A 37 4.21 -9.65 -7.86
CA THR A 37 3.62 -10.50 -6.83
C THR A 37 4.15 -10.15 -5.45
N ILE A 38 5.47 -9.99 -5.31
CA ILE A 38 6.09 -9.55 -4.05
C ILE A 38 5.58 -8.17 -3.65
N SER A 39 5.56 -7.22 -4.59
CA SER A 39 5.09 -5.87 -4.29
C SER A 39 3.61 -5.83 -3.92
N CYS A 40 2.78 -6.71 -4.47
CA CYS A 40 1.37 -6.84 -4.15
C CYS A 40 1.18 -7.36 -2.72
N ILE A 41 1.94 -8.40 -2.33
CA ILE A 41 1.95 -8.91 -0.95
C ILE A 41 2.34 -7.80 0.03
N VAL A 42 3.38 -7.03 -0.28
CA VAL A 42 3.81 -5.90 0.56
C VAL A 42 2.72 -4.83 0.65
N GLN A 43 2.04 -4.50 -0.45
CA GLN A 43 0.92 -3.55 -0.44
C GLN A 43 -0.24 -4.04 0.44
N ILE A 44 -0.57 -5.33 0.42
CA ILE A 44 -1.61 -5.92 1.27
C ILE A 44 -1.25 -5.77 2.75
N ILE A 45 0.01 -6.06 3.12
CA ILE A 45 0.49 -5.88 4.50
C ILE A 45 0.35 -4.41 4.93
N PHE A 46 0.73 -3.47 4.06
CA PHE A 46 0.57 -2.04 4.33
C PHE A 46 -0.89 -1.63 4.51
N ILE A 47 -1.80 -2.13 3.67
CA ILE A 47 -3.25 -1.88 3.79
C ILE A 47 -3.79 -2.44 5.11
N TYR A 48 -3.33 -3.62 5.54
CA TYR A 48 -3.74 -4.21 6.81
C TYR A 48 -3.37 -3.32 8.01
N PHE A 49 -2.13 -2.85 8.07
CA PHE A 49 -1.70 -1.90 9.11
C PHE A 49 -2.49 -0.58 9.05
N PHE A 50 -2.76 -0.08 7.84
CA PHE A 50 -3.57 1.11 7.66
C PHE A 50 -5.01 0.95 8.20
N MET A 51 -5.65 -0.19 7.95
CA MET A 51 -7.00 -0.46 8.46
C MET A 51 -7.04 -0.54 9.99
N ILE A 52 -6.00 -1.09 10.63
CA ILE A 52 -5.89 -1.10 12.10
C ILE A 52 -5.85 0.31 12.66
N GLU A 53 -4.99 1.17 12.11
CA GLU A 53 -4.89 2.59 12.49
C GLU A 53 -6.24 3.30 12.28
N LEU A 54 -6.90 3.04 11.15
CA LEU A 54 -8.19 3.65 10.82
C LEU A 54 -9.29 3.25 11.80
N ILE A 55 -9.36 1.97 12.19
CA ILE A 55 -10.28 1.48 13.22
C ILE A 55 -9.98 2.16 14.56
N HIS A 56 -8.71 2.31 14.93
CA HIS A 56 -8.33 2.96 16.18
C HIS A 56 -8.82 4.41 16.23
N TYR A 57 -8.63 5.16 15.14
CA TYR A 57 -9.16 6.52 15.00
C TYR A 57 -10.69 6.57 15.01
N LEU A 58 -11.35 5.60 14.36
CA LEU A 58 -12.81 5.51 14.34
C LEU A 58 -13.37 5.32 15.75
N ILE A 59 -12.78 4.40 16.52
CA ILE A 59 -13.14 4.15 17.93
C ILE A 59 -12.90 5.40 18.77
N GLN A 60 -11.78 6.09 18.57
CA GLN A 60 -11.46 7.30 19.30
C GLN A 60 -12.45 8.43 19.01
N GLY A 61 -12.85 8.61 17.74
CA GLY A 61 -13.90 9.55 17.34
C GLY A 61 -15.27 9.19 17.91
N LEU A 62 -15.67 7.92 17.83
CA LEU A 62 -16.90 7.42 18.45
C LEU A 62 -16.93 7.68 19.96
N ARG A 63 -15.79 7.53 20.65
CA ARG A 63 -15.67 7.82 22.08
C ARG A 63 -15.91 9.29 22.42
N VAL A 64 -15.54 10.22 21.52
CA VAL A 64 -15.80 11.65 21.69
C VAL A 64 -17.28 11.97 21.50
N PHE A 65 -17.98 11.26 20.61
CA PHE A 65 -19.42 11.44 20.39
C PHE A 65 -20.30 10.75 21.46
N TYR A 66 -19.76 9.78 22.19
CA TYR A 66 -20.48 9.04 23.24
C TYR A 66 -20.25 9.58 24.66
N HIS A 67 -19.57 10.72 24.81
CA HIS A 67 -19.41 11.42 26.09
C HIS A 67 -20.33 12.63 26.17
#